data_AF-A0A0X1S0M0-F1
#
_entry.id   AF-A0A0X1S0M0-F1
#
_cell.length_a   1.000
_cell.length_b   1.000
_cell.length_c   1.000
_cell.angle_alpha   90.00
_cell.angle_beta   90.00
_cell.angle_gamma   90.00
#
_symmetry.space_group_name_H-M   'P 1'
#
loop_
_entity.id
_entity.type
_entity.pdbx_description
1 polymer ?
#
loop_
_entity_poly.entity_id
_entity_poly.type
_entity_poly.pdbx_seq_one_letter_code
_entity_poly.pdbx_strand_id
1 'polypeptide(L)'
;MTNERTFNKGKKARGGISLRNLLNKKLKNEKGLTLIELLAVIVILAIIALIAIPAIGNIISNSKSKAILSDATTIVAGAKTAIADGACTANTCTADQLKDYVEGLKVPMNDGTTTGDQVVKSGDTYTITYAPLATLNEKYTKILTKAQSGTESTTGIKTASNKAIAKAMGGE
;
A
#
# COMPACT_ATOMS: atom_id res chain seq x y z
N MET A 1 23.76 -85.46 49.37
CA MET A 1 24.69 -84.77 48.46
C MET A 1 24.01 -84.74 47.10
N THR A 2 23.76 -83.65 46.37
CA THR A 2 24.13 -82.21 46.38
C THR A 2 23.14 -81.59 45.38
N ASN A 3 22.22 -80.73 45.80
CA ASN A 3 22.20 -79.28 45.57
C ASN A 3 22.70 -78.83 44.17
N GLU A 4 21.76 -78.46 43.29
CA GLU A 4 22.01 -77.48 42.23
C GLU A 4 20.83 -76.51 42.17
N ARG A 5 21.05 -75.29 42.68
CA ARG A 5 20.13 -74.17 42.55
C ARG A 5 20.34 -73.52 41.18
N THR A 6 19.37 -73.62 40.28
CA THR A 6 19.36 -72.83 39.05
C THR A 6 18.62 -71.52 39.30
N PHE A 7 19.39 -70.44 39.48
CA PHE A 7 18.88 -69.07 39.52
C PHE A 7 18.55 -68.61 38.10
N ASN A 8 17.27 -68.60 37.71
CA ASN A 8 16.84 -68.05 36.42
C ASN A 8 16.18 -66.67 36.60
N LYS A 9 16.72 -65.70 35.86
CA LYS A 9 16.53 -64.26 35.98
C LYS A 9 15.20 -63.85 35.34
N GLY A 10 14.23 -63.44 36.15
CA GLY A 10 12.96 -62.88 35.67
C GLY A 10 13.18 -61.58 34.90
N LYS A 11 13.20 -61.64 33.56
CA LYS A 11 13.11 -60.45 32.70
C LYS A 11 11.66 -59.95 32.72
N LYS A 12 11.35 -58.94 33.54
CA LYS A 12 10.11 -58.16 33.40
C LYS A 12 10.15 -57.41 32.07
N ALA A 13 9.35 -57.84 31.10
CA ALA A 13 9.14 -57.11 29.86
C ALA A 13 8.46 -55.77 30.20
N ARG A 14 9.15 -54.65 29.94
CA ARG A 14 8.56 -53.31 30.02
C ARG A 14 7.61 -53.17 28.84
N GLY A 15 6.32 -53.05 29.11
CA GLY A 15 5.29 -52.85 28.08
C GLY A 15 5.60 -51.60 27.26
N GLY A 16 6.07 -51.79 26.02
CA GLY A 16 6.26 -50.73 25.07
C GLY A 16 4.90 -50.18 24.65
N ILE A 17 4.72 -48.86 24.77
CA ILE A 17 3.51 -48.18 24.33
C ILE A 17 3.41 -48.37 22.81
N SER A 18 2.42 -49.12 22.37
CA SER A 18 2.19 -49.40 20.97
C SER A 18 1.87 -48.10 20.22
N LEU A 19 2.67 -47.77 19.21
CA LEU A 19 2.52 -46.58 18.36
C LEU A 19 1.10 -46.44 17.78
N ARG A 20 0.44 -47.58 17.56
CA ARG A 20 -0.95 -47.69 17.11
C ARG A 20 -1.96 -47.11 18.11
N ASN A 21 -1.72 -47.25 19.40
CA ASN A 21 -2.60 -46.70 20.44
C ASN A 21 -2.41 -45.18 20.61
N LEU A 22 -1.22 -44.65 20.29
CA LEU A 22 -0.95 -43.20 20.29
C LEU A 22 -1.64 -42.50 19.11
N LEU A 23 -1.61 -43.10 17.92
CA LEU A 23 -2.29 -42.60 16.73
C LEU A 23 -3.82 -42.60 16.91
N ASN A 24 -4.39 -43.70 17.44
CA ASN A 24 -5.82 -43.79 17.73
C ASN A 24 -6.28 -42.79 18.81
N LYS A 25 -5.40 -42.37 19.72
CA LYS A 25 -5.73 -41.37 20.75
C LYS A 25 -5.73 -39.94 20.22
N LYS A 26 -4.92 -39.62 19.20
CA LYS A 26 -4.92 -38.31 18.54
C LYS A 26 -6.19 -38.11 17.70
N LEU A 27 -6.58 -39.11 16.90
CA LEU A 27 -7.78 -39.04 16.06
C LEU A 27 -9.09 -38.95 16.87
N LYS A 28 -9.12 -39.48 18.09
CA LYS A 28 -10.28 -39.40 19.00
C LYS A 28 -10.36 -38.08 19.79
N ASN A 29 -9.33 -37.24 19.74
CA ASN A 29 -9.30 -35.94 20.42
C ASN A 29 -9.64 -34.76 19.50
N GLU A 30 -9.92 -35.01 18.22
CA GLU A 30 -10.53 -34.05 17.31
C GLU A 30 -12.03 -33.94 17.66
N LYS A 31 -12.35 -33.32 18.80
CA LYS A 31 -13.73 -32.88 19.06
C LYS A 31 -14.04 -31.82 18.01
N GLY A 32 -14.77 -32.21 16.97
CA GLY A 32 -15.06 -31.35 15.82
C GLY A 32 -15.78 -30.07 16.25
N LEU A 33 -15.31 -28.94 15.71
CA LEU A 33 -16.04 -27.68 15.75
C LEU A 33 -17.44 -27.93 15.20
N THR A 34 -18.44 -27.48 15.94
CA THR A 34 -19.83 -27.62 15.49
C THR A 34 -20.10 -26.62 14.37
N LEU A 35 -20.97 -26.96 13.42
CA LEU A 35 -21.34 -26.05 12.34
C LEU A 35 -21.92 -24.73 12.88
N ILE A 36 -22.59 -24.78 14.04
CA ILE A 36 -23.17 -23.60 14.68
C ILE A 36 -22.10 -22.63 15.22
N GLU A 37 -20.97 -23.13 15.73
CA GLU A 37 -19.86 -22.28 16.18
C GLU A 37 -19.22 -21.54 15.01
N LEU A 38 -19.02 -22.23 13.87
CA LEU A 38 -18.53 -21.58 12.66
C LEU A 38 -19.55 -20.60 12.07
N LEU A 39 -20.84 -20.94 12.15
CA LEU A 39 -21.93 -20.08 11.69
C LEU A 39 -21.98 -18.77 12.48
N ALA A 40 -21.86 -18.82 13.80
CA ALA A 40 -21.88 -17.61 14.64
C ALA A 40 -20.73 -16.65 14.26
N VAL A 41 -19.53 -17.18 13.97
CA VAL A 41 -18.37 -16.35 13.61
C VAL A 41 -18.56 -15.67 12.25
N ILE A 42 -19.04 -16.38 11.23
CA ILE A 42 -19.25 -15.77 9.90
C ILE A 42 -20.35 -14.69 9.94
N VAL A 43 -21.38 -14.85 10.79
CA VAL A 43 -22.43 -13.84 10.95
C VAL A 43 -21.86 -12.56 11.54
N ILE A 44 -21.03 -12.67 12.58
CA ILE A 44 -20.38 -11.49 13.18
C ILE A 44 -19.43 -10.82 12.17
N LEU A 45 -18.62 -11.60 11.43
CA LEU A 45 -17.74 -11.07 10.39
C LEU A 45 -18.52 -10.37 9.27
N ALA A 46 -19.69 -10.90 8.89
CA ALA A 46 -20.54 -10.29 7.87
C ALA A 46 -21.07 -8.91 8.30
N ILE A 47 -21.52 -8.77 9.56
CA ILE A 47 -21.99 -7.49 10.10
C ILE A 47 -20.86 -6.45 10.14
N ILE A 48 -19.67 -6.87 10.61
CA ILE A 48 -18.49 -5.98 10.64
C ILE A 48 -18.10 -5.57 9.21
N ALA A 49 -18.04 -6.51 8.27
CA ALA A 49 -17.68 -6.24 6.88
C ALA A 49 -18.65 -5.26 6.21
N LEU A 50 -19.95 -5.36 6.48
CA LEU A 50 -20.98 -4.47 5.93
C LEU A 50 -20.68 -2.98 6.22
N ILE A 51 -20.26 -2.65 7.44
CA ILE A 51 -19.97 -1.27 7.85
C ILE A 51 -18.54 -0.87 7.46
N ALA A 52 -17.59 -1.81 7.50
CA ALA A 52 -16.18 -1.54 7.25
C ALA A 52 -15.87 -1.25 5.77
N ILE A 53 -16.49 -1.97 4.83
CA ILE A 53 -16.17 -1.86 3.39
C ILE A 53 -16.36 -0.42 2.85
N PRO A 54 -17.51 0.26 3.08
CA PRO A 54 -17.69 1.64 2.61
C PRO A 54 -16.68 2.62 3.24
N ALA A 55 -16.37 2.45 4.52
CA ALA A 55 -15.45 3.33 5.24
C ALA A 55 -14.00 3.20 4.73
N ILE A 56 -13.54 1.97 4.47
CA ILE A 56 -12.18 1.69 3.98
C ILE A 56 -11.96 2.27 2.58
N GLY A 57 -12.97 2.24 1.70
CA GLY A 57 -12.86 2.78 0.34
C GLY A 57 -12.47 4.26 0.29
N ASN A 58 -13.08 5.09 1.15
CA ASN A 58 -12.74 6.52 1.22
C ASN A 58 -11.33 6.75 1.80
N ILE A 59 -10.91 5.96 2.79
CA ILE A 59 -9.56 6.05 3.37
C ILE A 59 -8.50 5.71 2.33
N ILE A 60 -8.70 4.62 1.56
CA ILE A 60 -7.78 4.21 0.50
C ILE A 60 -7.70 5.29 -0.58
N SER A 61 -8.83 5.81 -1.03
CA SER A 61 -8.89 6.87 -2.05
C SER A 61 -8.12 8.14 -1.63
N ASN A 62 -8.30 8.55 -0.36
CA ASN A 62 -7.57 9.69 0.20
C ASN A 62 -6.07 9.40 0.33
N SER A 63 -5.68 8.18 0.72
CA SER A 63 -4.28 7.78 0.87
C SER A 63 -3.57 7.74 -0.48
N LYS A 64 -4.20 7.17 -1.51
CA LYS A 64 -3.70 7.18 -2.90
C LYS A 64 -3.51 8.60 -3.41
N SER A 65 -4.52 9.46 -3.22
CA SER A 65 -4.46 10.85 -3.66
C SER A 65 -3.35 11.64 -2.95
N LYS A 66 -3.16 11.42 -1.64
CA LYS A 66 -2.05 12.01 -0.87
C LYS A 66 -0.68 11.53 -1.37
N ALA A 67 -0.53 10.24 -1.68
CA ALA A 67 0.71 9.71 -2.23
C ALA A 67 1.07 10.39 -3.56
N ILE A 68 0.10 10.54 -4.46
CA ILE A 68 0.27 11.23 -5.75
C ILE A 68 0.67 12.69 -5.56
N LEU A 69 0.03 13.42 -4.62
CA LEU A 69 0.40 14.80 -4.32
C LEU A 69 1.81 14.91 -3.72
N SER A 70 2.20 13.96 -2.87
CA SER A 70 3.54 13.88 -2.29
C SER A 70 4.61 13.58 -3.35
N ASP A 71 4.30 12.70 -4.30
CA ASP A 71 5.16 12.45 -5.45
C ASP A 71 5.32 13.73 -6.27
N ALA A 72 4.21 14.43 -6.56
CA ALA A 72 4.23 15.70 -7.28
C ALA A 72 5.07 16.78 -6.57
N THR A 73 5.03 16.88 -5.24
CA THR A 73 5.93 17.81 -4.53
C THR A 73 7.39 17.39 -4.58
N THR A 74 7.66 16.09 -4.51
CA THR A 74 9.03 15.57 -4.64
C THR A 74 9.59 15.85 -6.04
N ILE A 75 8.77 15.65 -7.07
CA ILE A 75 9.10 15.98 -8.47
C ILE A 75 9.39 17.48 -8.63
N VAL A 76 8.54 18.36 -8.08
CA VAL A 76 8.79 19.81 -8.12
C VAL A 76 10.08 20.18 -7.37
N ALA A 77 10.37 19.53 -6.25
CA ALA A 77 11.61 19.77 -5.50
C ALA A 77 12.85 19.33 -6.32
N GLY A 78 12.82 18.14 -6.93
CA GLY A 78 13.88 17.70 -7.82
C GLY A 78 14.04 18.59 -9.05
N ALA A 79 12.93 19.06 -9.64
CA ALA A 79 12.96 19.99 -10.76
C ALA A 79 13.54 21.36 -10.39
N LYS A 80 13.33 21.85 -9.17
CA LYS A 80 14.01 23.06 -8.68
C LYS A 80 15.52 22.90 -8.68
N THR A 81 16.01 21.75 -8.20
CA THR A 81 17.44 21.41 -8.22
C THR A 81 17.94 21.26 -9.65
N ALA A 82 17.27 20.49 -10.49
CA ALA A 82 17.65 20.26 -11.88
C ALA A 82 17.71 21.56 -12.71
N ILE A 83 16.79 22.50 -12.48
CA ILE A 83 16.82 23.82 -13.13
C ILE A 83 18.00 24.66 -12.61
N ALA A 84 18.30 24.60 -11.31
CA ALA A 84 19.44 25.30 -10.73
C ALA A 84 20.78 24.76 -11.27
N ASP A 85 20.85 23.45 -11.51
CA ASP A 85 22.02 22.76 -12.06
C ASP A 85 22.12 22.89 -13.60
N GLY A 86 21.11 23.47 -14.26
CA GLY A 86 21.10 23.68 -15.70
C GLY A 86 20.81 22.43 -16.53
N ALA A 87 20.30 21.36 -15.92
CA ALA A 87 19.97 20.10 -16.59
C ALA A 87 18.69 20.17 -17.45
N CYS A 88 17.91 21.24 -17.29
CA CYS A 88 16.62 21.44 -17.96
C CYS A 88 16.70 22.45 -19.12
N THR A 89 15.85 22.27 -20.13
CA THR A 89 15.87 23.11 -21.34
C THR A 89 14.84 24.24 -21.20
N ALA A 90 15.27 25.50 -21.30
CA ALA A 90 14.38 26.66 -21.25
C ALA A 90 13.42 26.63 -20.04
N ASN A 91 13.94 26.33 -18.84
CA ASN A 91 13.17 26.20 -17.60
C ASN A 91 12.07 25.11 -17.64
N THR A 92 12.18 24.14 -18.56
CA THR A 92 11.30 22.99 -18.69
C THR A 92 12.10 21.71 -18.48
N CYS A 93 11.69 20.89 -17.50
CA CYS A 93 12.28 19.58 -17.21
C CYS A 93 11.30 18.48 -17.62
N THR A 94 11.72 17.58 -18.49
CA THR A 94 10.94 16.37 -18.82
C THR A 94 11.15 15.29 -17.75
N ALA A 95 10.28 14.27 -17.75
CA ALA A 95 10.45 13.09 -16.89
C ALA A 95 11.85 12.46 -17.00
N ASP A 96 12.43 12.39 -18.21
CA ASP A 96 13.77 11.81 -18.42
C ASP A 96 14.88 12.64 -17.77
N GLN A 97 14.78 13.97 -17.85
CA GLN A 97 15.75 14.88 -17.23
C GLN A 97 15.70 14.85 -15.70
N LEU A 98 14.57 14.42 -15.13
CA LEU A 98 14.36 14.39 -13.68
C LEU A 98 14.71 13.05 -13.03
N LYS A 99 15.06 12.02 -13.81
CA LYS A 99 15.38 10.67 -13.29
C LYS A 99 16.49 10.67 -12.25
N ASP A 100 17.51 11.51 -12.44
CA ASP A 100 18.66 11.60 -11.53
C ASP A 100 18.44 12.58 -10.36
N TYR A 101 17.32 13.30 -10.34
CA TYR A 101 17.00 14.34 -9.36
C TYR A 101 15.84 13.97 -8.44
N VAL A 102 15.13 12.88 -8.75
CA VAL A 102 13.90 12.48 -8.06
C VAL A 102 13.96 10.99 -7.79
N GLU A 103 13.93 10.61 -6.52
CA GLU A 103 13.95 9.22 -6.09
C GLU A 103 12.72 8.87 -5.23
N GLY A 104 12.40 7.57 -5.18
CA GLY A 104 11.42 7.04 -4.23
C GLY A 104 9.96 7.41 -4.53
N LEU A 105 9.63 7.78 -5.77
CA LEU A 105 8.26 8.01 -6.21
C LEU A 105 7.41 6.74 -6.07
N LYS A 106 6.16 6.90 -5.63
CA LYS A 106 5.20 5.78 -5.49
C LYS A 106 4.54 5.46 -6.81
N VAL A 107 4.38 6.48 -7.65
CA VAL A 107 4.02 6.35 -9.05
C VAL A 107 5.10 7.07 -9.88
N PRO A 108 5.78 6.38 -10.81
CA PRO A 108 6.84 6.99 -11.60
C PRO A 108 6.29 8.05 -12.55
N MET A 109 7.11 9.04 -12.87
CA MET A 109 6.84 9.92 -14.02
C MET A 109 6.97 9.11 -15.31
N ASN A 110 6.07 9.34 -16.27
CA ASN A 110 6.09 8.67 -17.57
C ASN A 110 6.18 7.13 -17.45
N ASP A 111 5.16 6.51 -16.85
CA ASP A 111 4.97 5.05 -16.68
C ASP A 111 4.77 4.29 -18.02
N GLY A 112 5.42 4.72 -19.11
CA GLY A 112 5.29 4.14 -20.45
C GLY A 112 3.91 4.34 -21.12
N THR A 113 2.93 4.89 -20.40
CA THR A 113 1.55 5.09 -20.86
C THR A 113 1.17 6.55 -21.03
N THR A 114 1.97 7.49 -20.52
CA THR A 114 1.68 8.92 -20.62
C THR A 114 2.89 9.74 -21.05
N THR A 115 2.96 10.03 -22.34
CA THR A 115 3.93 10.95 -22.92
C THR A 115 3.56 12.39 -22.53
N GLY A 116 4.49 13.12 -21.92
CA GLY A 116 4.32 14.56 -21.65
C GLY A 116 4.34 14.99 -20.18
N ASP A 117 4.72 14.12 -19.25
CA ASP A 117 5.00 14.55 -17.87
C ASP A 117 6.22 15.48 -17.85
N GLN A 118 6.05 16.67 -17.28
CA GLN A 118 7.07 17.72 -17.27
C GLN A 118 6.84 18.72 -16.13
N VAL A 119 7.89 19.45 -15.77
CA VAL A 119 7.82 20.61 -14.88
C VAL A 119 8.28 21.84 -15.65
N VAL A 120 7.50 22.91 -15.60
CA VAL A 120 7.81 24.20 -16.23
C VAL A 120 7.91 25.26 -15.14
N LYS A 121 9.02 26.01 -15.12
CA LYS A 121 9.18 27.20 -14.26
C LYS A 121 8.84 28.46 -15.06
N SER A 122 7.96 29.28 -14.49
CA SER A 122 7.62 30.61 -15.01
C SER A 122 7.67 31.62 -13.85
N GLY A 123 8.65 32.53 -13.90
CA GLY A 123 9.00 33.38 -12.75
C GLY A 123 9.34 32.54 -11.52
N ASP A 124 8.64 32.78 -10.42
CA ASP A 124 8.79 32.04 -9.15
C ASP A 124 7.85 30.82 -9.03
N THR A 125 6.99 30.58 -10.02
CA THR A 125 6.00 29.51 -10.00
C THR A 125 6.49 28.29 -10.77
N TYR A 126 6.33 27.11 -10.17
CA TYR A 126 6.62 25.83 -10.82
C TYR A 126 5.30 25.13 -11.11
N THR A 127 5.05 24.82 -12.37
CA THR A 127 3.86 24.11 -12.83
C THR A 127 4.27 22.72 -13.28
N ILE A 128 3.67 21.71 -12.67
CA ILE A 128 3.91 20.30 -13.02
C ILE A 128 2.74 19.79 -13.86
N THR A 129 3.06 19.12 -14.97
CA THR A 129 2.17 18.22 -15.71
C THR A 129 2.55 16.80 -15.31
N TYR A 130 1.62 16.10 -14.67
CA TYR A 130 1.80 14.77 -14.10
C TYR A 130 0.50 13.96 -14.22
N ALA A 131 0.54 12.93 -15.05
CA ALA A 131 -0.64 12.15 -15.44
C ALA A 131 -1.49 11.60 -14.28
N PRO A 132 -0.91 11.07 -13.19
CA PRO A 132 -1.66 10.51 -12.06
C PRO A 132 -2.53 11.53 -11.31
N LEU A 133 -2.28 12.84 -11.46
CA LEU A 133 -3.17 13.88 -10.90
C LEU A 133 -4.61 13.75 -11.43
N ALA A 134 -4.80 13.19 -12.61
CA ALA A 134 -6.13 12.97 -13.18
C ALA A 134 -6.95 11.93 -12.40
N THR A 135 -6.31 11.13 -11.55
CA THR A 135 -6.92 10.04 -10.77
C THR A 135 -7.21 10.43 -9.32
N LEU A 136 -6.94 11.69 -8.95
CA LEU A 136 -7.26 12.20 -7.63
C LEU A 136 -8.76 12.12 -7.34
N ASN A 137 -9.09 11.97 -6.07
CA ASN A 137 -10.48 12.01 -5.64
C ASN A 137 -11.06 13.43 -5.67
N GLU A 138 -12.39 13.53 -5.59
CA GLU A 138 -13.11 14.81 -5.68
C GLU A 138 -12.63 15.88 -4.70
N LYS A 139 -12.18 15.49 -3.50
CA LYS A 139 -11.70 16.44 -2.50
C LYS A 139 -10.47 17.18 -3.02
N TYR A 140 -9.48 16.46 -3.55
CA TYR A 140 -8.24 17.07 -4.01
C TYR A 140 -8.38 17.71 -5.39
N THR A 141 -9.17 17.13 -6.30
CA THR A 141 -9.42 17.77 -7.61
C THR A 141 -10.05 19.14 -7.43
N LYS A 142 -11.05 19.30 -6.56
CA LYS A 142 -11.67 20.60 -6.26
C LYS A 142 -10.68 21.63 -5.71
N ILE A 143 -9.73 21.22 -4.87
CA ILE A 143 -8.70 22.15 -4.33
C ILE A 143 -7.76 22.62 -5.43
N LEU A 144 -7.30 21.70 -6.29
CA LEU A 144 -6.41 22.04 -7.40
C LEU A 144 -7.11 22.92 -8.43
N THR A 145 -8.37 22.63 -8.79
CA THR A 145 -9.08 23.45 -9.79
C THR A 145 -9.40 24.85 -9.29
N LYS A 146 -9.76 25.01 -8.00
CA LYS A 146 -9.93 26.33 -7.37
C LYS A 146 -8.65 27.15 -7.38
N ALA A 147 -7.50 26.50 -7.27
CA ALA A 147 -6.19 27.16 -7.31
C ALA A 147 -5.74 27.54 -8.74
N GLN A 148 -6.34 26.95 -9.77
CA GLN A 148 -5.86 27.08 -11.15
C GLN A 148 -6.75 27.93 -12.06
N SER A 149 -8.09 27.95 -11.89
CA SER A 149 -8.97 28.70 -12.81
C SER A 149 -10.35 29.12 -12.26
N GLY A 150 -10.58 29.11 -10.94
CA GLY A 150 -11.82 29.65 -10.34
C GLY A 150 -13.15 28.98 -10.74
N THR A 151 -13.11 27.88 -11.50
CA THR A 151 -14.29 27.12 -11.97
C THR A 151 -14.14 25.65 -11.56
N GLU A 152 -15.21 25.01 -11.07
CA GLU A 152 -15.19 23.64 -10.57
C GLU A 152 -15.19 22.60 -11.71
N SER A 153 -14.02 22.35 -12.32
CA SER A 153 -13.82 21.14 -13.14
C SER A 153 -13.48 19.94 -12.23
N THR A 154 -14.28 18.88 -12.36
CA THR A 154 -14.24 17.67 -11.53
C THR A 154 -13.49 16.50 -12.17
N THR A 155 -12.99 16.64 -13.40
CA THR A 155 -12.38 15.52 -14.15
C THR A 155 -11.10 15.93 -14.86
N GLY A 156 -10.05 15.10 -14.76
CA GLY A 156 -8.94 15.10 -15.70
C GLY A 156 -7.83 16.14 -15.48
N ILE A 157 -7.67 16.67 -14.28
CA ILE A 157 -6.58 17.61 -13.97
C ILE A 157 -5.24 16.89 -14.07
N LYS A 158 -4.46 17.17 -15.12
CA LYS A 158 -3.10 16.65 -15.29
C LYS A 158 -2.02 17.66 -14.95
N THR A 159 -2.39 18.92 -14.71
CA THR A 159 -1.45 20.01 -14.49
C THR A 159 -1.82 20.75 -13.21
N ALA A 160 -0.84 21.09 -12.38
CA ALA A 160 -1.01 21.88 -11.16
C ALA A 160 0.22 22.73 -10.84
N SER A 161 0.02 23.90 -10.20
CA SER A 161 1.14 24.70 -9.68
C SER A 161 1.62 24.15 -8.34
N ASN A 162 2.88 24.40 -8.00
CA ASN A 162 3.47 24.04 -6.72
C ASN A 162 2.70 24.63 -5.53
N LYS A 163 2.14 25.84 -5.67
CA LYS A 163 1.26 26.46 -4.67
C LYS A 163 -0.06 25.70 -4.53
N ALA A 164 -0.68 25.29 -5.64
CA ALA A 164 -1.92 24.52 -5.62
C ALA A 164 -1.71 23.15 -4.94
N ILE A 165 -0.61 22.47 -5.24
CA ILE A 165 -0.27 21.17 -4.64
C ILE A 165 0.00 21.33 -3.14
N ALA A 166 0.78 22.35 -2.73
CA ALA A 166 1.01 22.65 -1.32
C ALA A 166 -0.32 22.86 -0.58
N LYS A 167 -1.22 23.66 -1.15
CA LYS A 167 -2.56 23.88 -0.59
C LYS A 167 -3.39 22.60 -0.49
N ALA A 168 -3.34 21.74 -1.49
CA ALA A 168 -4.03 20.45 -1.47
C ALA A 168 -3.48 19.50 -0.39
N MET A 169 -2.20 19.64 -0.02
CA MET A 169 -1.60 18.89 1.08
C MET A 169 -1.80 19.54 2.46
N GLY A 170 -2.40 20.72 2.54
CA GLY A 170 -2.66 21.46 3.79
C GLY A 170 -1.63 22.55 4.11
N GLY A 171 -0.77 22.93 3.16
CA GLY A 171 0.04 24.15 3.25
C GLY A 171 -0.79 25.41 3.01
N GLU A 172 -0.34 26.55 3.55
CA GLU A 172 -0.98 27.86 3.39
C GLU A 172 -0.69 28.52 2.04
#